data_AF-A0A1I4HUC7-F1
#
_entry.id   AF-A0A1I4HUC7-F1
#
_cell.length_a   1.000
_cell.length_b   1.000
_cell.length_c   1.000
_cell.angle_alpha   90.00
_cell.angle_beta   90.00
_cell.angle_gamma   90.00
#
_symmetry.space_group_name_H-M   'P 1'
#
loop_
_entity.id
_entity.type
_entity.pdbx_description
1 polymer ?
#
loop_
_entity_poly.entity_id
_entity_poly.type
_entity_poly.pdbx_seq_one_letter_code
_entity_poly.pdbx_strand_id
1 'polypeptide(L)'
;MLEPAEARQLLASIEPDTPIGLRDRARIGLMVFAFARVGAALAMRVEDVYTQHRWLWIRLQEKGGKAHAMPCHHSLEDYLHAYLG
;
A
#
# COMPACT_ATOMS: atom_id res chain seq x y z
N MET A 1 -9.70 -10.46 14.88
CA MET A 1 -8.55 -9.55 14.65
C MET A 1 -7.57 -10.36 13.84
N LEU A 2 -7.05 -9.83 12.73
CA LEU A 2 -6.09 -10.56 11.92
C LEU A 2 -4.74 -10.50 12.63
N GLU A 3 -4.14 -11.64 12.92
CA GLU A 3 -2.79 -11.66 13.49
C GLU A 3 -1.79 -11.23 12.42
N PRO A 4 -0.65 -10.60 12.79
CA PRO A 4 0.35 -10.17 11.82
C PRO A 4 0.85 -11.31 10.90
N ALA A 5 0.85 -12.55 11.39
CA ALA A 5 1.20 -13.72 10.61
C ALA A 5 0.15 -14.06 9.53
N GLU A 6 -1.13 -14.00 9.87
CA GLU A 6 -2.24 -14.26 8.93
C GLU A 6 -2.27 -13.20 7.82
N ALA A 7 -2.03 -11.93 8.17
CA ALA A 7 -1.94 -10.84 7.19
C ALA A 7 -0.81 -11.07 6.17
N ARG A 8 0.36 -11.50 6.67
CA ARG A 8 1.51 -11.83 5.80
C ARG A 8 1.23 -13.05 4.93
N GLN A 9 0.57 -14.07 5.47
CA GLN A 9 0.20 -15.26 4.72
C GLN A 9 -0.79 -14.94 3.58
N LEU A 10 -1.79 -14.09 3.85
CA LEU A 10 -2.70 -13.58 2.83
C LEU A 10 -1.93 -12.89 1.70
N LEU A 11 -1.05 -11.93 2.04
CA LEU A 11 -0.25 -11.20 1.06
C LEU A 11 0.70 -12.12 0.27
N ALA A 12 1.23 -13.17 0.91
CA ALA A 12 2.11 -14.15 0.27
C ALA A 12 1.37 -15.11 -0.67
N SER A 13 0.07 -15.34 -0.47
CA SER A 13 -0.75 -16.17 -1.37
C SER A 13 -1.12 -15.51 -2.69
N ILE A 14 -0.84 -14.21 -2.86
CA ILE A 14 -1.11 -13.46 -4.09
C ILE A 14 0.07 -13.65 -5.05
N GLU A 15 -0.23 -14.16 -6.24
CA GLU A 15 0.74 -14.46 -7.30
C GLU A 15 1.47 -13.18 -7.80
N PRO A 16 2.78 -13.02 -7.55
CA PRO A 16 3.47 -11.74 -7.73
C PRO A 16 4.06 -11.52 -9.14
N ASP A 17 3.92 -12.46 -10.06
CA ASP A 17 4.46 -12.38 -11.42
C ASP A 17 3.40 -11.99 -12.47
N THR A 18 2.15 -11.78 -12.04
CA THR A 18 1.09 -11.23 -12.89
C THR A 18 0.85 -9.76 -12.58
N PRO A 19 0.53 -8.92 -13.59
CA PRO A 19 0.14 -7.52 -13.35
C PRO A 19 -1.03 -7.37 -12.36
N ILE A 20 -1.95 -8.34 -12.36
CA ILE A 20 -3.10 -8.37 -11.45
C ILE A 20 -2.64 -8.63 -10.01
N GLY A 21 -1.79 -9.64 -9.79
CA GLY A 21 -1.35 -9.95 -8.44
C GLY A 21 -0.41 -8.90 -7.85
N LEU A 22 0.45 -8.26 -8.66
CA LEU A 22 1.22 -7.09 -8.24
C LEU A 22 0.31 -5.96 -7.74
N ARG A 23 -0.72 -5.62 -8.52
CA ARG A 23 -1.71 -4.59 -8.18
C ARG A 23 -2.45 -4.92 -6.89
N ASP A 24 -2.93 -6.15 -6.77
CA ASP A 24 -3.78 -6.57 -5.66
C ASP A 24 -2.95 -6.68 -4.37
N ARG A 25 -1.70 -7.16 -4.47
CA ARG A 25 -0.74 -7.18 -3.36
C ARG A 25 -0.38 -5.77 -2.89
N ALA A 26 -0.16 -4.83 -3.80
CA ALA A 26 0.09 -3.42 -3.45
C ALA A 26 -1.13 -2.79 -2.73
N ARG A 27 -2.34 -3.00 -3.26
CA ARG A 27 -3.57 -2.43 -2.68
C ARG A 27 -3.92 -3.03 -1.33
N ILE A 28 -3.82 -4.35 -1.17
CA ILE A 28 -4.04 -4.99 0.13
C ILE A 28 -2.91 -4.59 1.09
N GLY A 29 -1.68 -4.44 0.60
CA GLY A 29 -0.56 -3.89 1.36
C GLY A 29 -0.86 -2.51 1.95
N LEU A 30 -1.46 -1.60 1.17
CA LEU A 30 -1.89 -0.28 1.68
C LEU A 30 -2.88 -0.43 2.84
N MET A 31 -3.82 -1.37 2.73
CA MET A 31 -4.80 -1.61 3.79
C MET A 31 -4.16 -2.21 5.05
N VAL A 32 -3.17 -3.10 4.89
CA VAL A 32 -2.51 -3.80 6.01
C VAL A 32 -1.47 -2.92 6.71
N PHE A 33 -0.61 -2.23 5.97
CA PHE A 33 0.55 -1.52 6.54
C PHE A 33 0.29 -0.03 6.80
N ALA A 34 -0.63 0.58 6.06
CA ALA A 34 -0.97 2.00 6.20
C ALA A 34 -2.38 2.22 6.77
N PHE A 35 -3.08 1.15 7.14
CA PHE A 35 -4.47 1.19 7.61
C PHE A 35 -5.41 1.90 6.61
N ALA A 36 -5.07 1.84 5.32
CA ALA A 36 -5.87 2.48 4.28
C ALA A 36 -7.26 1.83 4.21
N ARG A 37 -8.30 2.67 4.09
CA ARG A 37 -9.64 2.18 3.73
C ARG A 37 -9.62 1.78 2.26
N VAL A 38 -10.45 0.81 1.87
CA VAL A 38 -10.54 0.34 0.47
C VAL A 38 -10.73 1.49 -0.53
N GLY A 39 -11.58 2.47 -0.23
CA GLY A 39 -11.79 3.64 -1.09
C GLY A 39 -10.54 4.51 -1.25
N ALA A 40 -9.75 4.68 -0.17
CA ALA A 40 -8.49 5.43 -0.22
C ALA A 40 -7.44 4.69 -1.03
N ALA A 41 -7.31 3.36 -0.84
CA ALA A 41 -6.40 2.53 -1.60
C ALA A 41 -6.73 2.51 -3.11
N LEU A 42 -8.03 2.56 -3.47
CA LEU A 42 -8.48 2.62 -4.85
C LEU A 42 -8.33 4.01 -5.48
N ALA A 43 -8.44 5.08 -4.70
CA ALA A 43 -8.33 6.45 -5.16
C ALA A 43 -6.87 6.97 -5.20
N MET A 44 -5.94 6.22 -4.63
CA MET A 44 -4.53 6.60 -4.57
C MET A 44 -3.92 6.72 -5.97
N ARG A 45 -3.17 7.79 -6.20
CA ARG A 45 -2.48 8.08 -7.45
C ARG A 45 -0.98 7.82 -7.29
N VAL A 46 -0.26 7.67 -8.40
CA VAL A 46 1.20 7.47 -8.38
C VAL A 46 1.90 8.64 -7.66
N GLU A 47 1.42 9.87 -7.88
CA GLU A 47 1.93 11.09 -7.23
C GLU A 47 1.70 11.15 -5.71
N ASP A 48 0.81 10.30 -5.16
CA ASP A 48 0.63 10.17 -3.72
C ASP A 48 1.74 9.34 -3.07
N VAL A 49 2.61 8.68 -3.87
CA VAL A 49 3.83 8.00 -3.43
C VAL A 49 5.02 8.89 -3.75
N TYR A 50 5.72 9.37 -2.73
CA TYR A 50 6.80 10.35 -2.92
C TYR A 50 7.92 10.18 -1.89
N THR A 51 9.14 10.53 -2.26
CA THR A 51 10.27 10.50 -1.32
C THR A 51 10.36 11.81 -0.54
N GLN A 52 10.51 11.72 0.77
CA GLN A 52 10.78 12.86 1.65
C GLN A 52 11.90 12.51 2.63
N HIS A 53 12.94 13.36 2.69
CA HIS A 53 14.12 13.14 3.55
C HIS A 53 14.72 11.73 3.45
N ARG A 54 14.78 11.17 2.24
CA ARG A 54 15.30 9.83 1.89
C ARG A 54 14.40 8.64 2.22
N TRP A 55 13.22 8.86 2.79
CA TRP A 55 12.23 7.81 3.05
C TRP A 55 11.11 7.89 2.02
N LEU A 56 10.53 6.75 1.64
CA LEU A 56 9.29 6.76 0.88
C LEU A 56 8.13 7.16 1.80
N TRP A 57 7.26 8.02 1.30
CA TRP A 57 6.05 8.48 1.97
C TRP A 57 4.86 8.19 1.07
N ILE A 58 3.72 7.98 1.71
CA ILE A 58 2.43 7.81 1.04
C ILE A 58 1.43 8.84 1.56
N ARG A 59 0.55 9.28 0.68
CA ARG A 59 -0.56 10.19 1.01
C ARG A 59 -1.89 9.49 0.75
N LEU A 60 -2.67 9.29 1.80
CA LEU A 60 -3.99 8.69 1.71
C LEU A 60 -5.07 9.76 1.83
N GLN A 61 -6.12 9.64 1.01
CA GLN A 61 -7.30 10.49 1.11
C GLN A 61 -8.25 9.91 2.16
N GLU A 62 -8.49 10.66 3.24
CA GLU A 62 -9.46 10.31 4.28
C GLU A 62 -10.86 10.80 3.95
N LYS A 63 -11.85 10.21 4.64
CA LYS A 63 -13.24 10.66 4.57
C LYS A 63 -13.31 12.13 5.02
N GLY A 64 -13.95 12.97 4.21
CA GLY A 64 -14.04 14.41 4.44
C GLY A 64 -12.99 15.23 3.70
N GLY A 65 -12.22 14.63 2.80
CA GLY A 65 -11.29 15.33 1.91
C GLY A 65 -9.97 15.72 2.57
N LYS A 66 -9.66 15.17 3.74
CA LYS A 66 -8.37 15.38 4.41
C LYS A 66 -7.36 14.38 3.87
N ALA A 67 -6.17 14.86 3.53
CA ALA A 67 -5.05 13.97 3.20
C ALA A 67 -4.25 13.64 4.45
N HIS A 68 -3.88 12.38 4.62
CA HIS A 68 -2.97 11.91 5.66
C HIS A 68 -1.67 11.42 5.00
N ALA A 69 -0.55 12.06 5.36
CA ALA A 69 0.77 11.70 4.87
C ALA A 69 1.57 10.98 5.96
N MET A 70 2.18 9.85 5.60
CA MET A 70 2.94 9.03 6.55
C MET A 70 4.13 8.34 5.87
N PRO A 71 5.19 8.01 6.63
CA PRO A 71 6.27 7.17 6.13
C PRO A 71 5.73 5.81 5.65
N CYS A 72 6.27 5.33 4.54
CA CYS A 72 5.92 4.02 4.00
C CYS A 72 6.62 2.92 4.79
N HIS A 73 5.88 1.86 5.12
CA HIS A 73 6.47 0.65 5.70
C HIS A 73 7.33 -0.05 4.65
N HIS A 74 8.50 -0.59 5.04
CA HIS A 74 9.45 -1.18 4.08
C HIS A 74 8.82 -2.27 3.18
N SER A 75 8.01 -3.20 3.74
CA SER A 75 7.33 -4.21 2.92
C SER A 75 6.29 -3.62 1.96
N LEU A 76 5.68 -2.48 2.33
CA LEU A 76 4.74 -1.79 1.45
C LEU A 76 5.47 -1.08 0.33
N GLU A 77 6.63 -0.48 0.63
CA GLU A 77 7.54 0.08 -0.36
C GLU A 77 7.93 -0.97 -1.41
N ASP A 78 8.33 -2.17 -1.00
CA ASP A 78 8.63 -3.28 -1.93
C ASP A 78 7.44 -3.61 -2.85
N TYR A 79 6.22 -3.64 -2.30
CA TYR A 79 5.02 -3.99 -3.07
C TYR A 79 4.60 -2.88 -4.03
N LEU A 80 4.74 -1.62 -3.61
CA LEU A 80 4.47 -0.47 -4.46
C LEU A 80 5.50 -0.37 -5.59
N HIS A 81 6.78 -0.58 -5.30
CA HIS A 81 7.83 -0.61 -6.32
C HIS A 81 7.59 -1.72 -7.34
N ALA A 82 7.32 -2.95 -6.90
CA ALA A 82 7.07 -4.07 -7.80
C ALA A 82 5.86 -3.83 -8.72
N TYR A 83 4.82 -3.13 -8.23
CA TYR A 83 3.64 -2.81 -9.03
C TYR A 83 3.83 -1.60 -9.97
N LEU A 84 4.58 -0.59 -9.55
CA LEU A 84 4.75 0.65 -10.32
C LEU A 84 5.83 0.57 -11.40
N GLY A 85 6.78 -0.38 -11.27
CA GLY A 85 7.88 -0.59 -12.23
C GLY A 85 9.14 0.17 -11.86
#